data_AF-A0ABC8L3D9-F1
#
_entry.id   AF-A0ABC8L3D9-F1
#
_cell.length_a   1.000
_cell.length_b   1.000
_cell.length_c   1.000
_cell.angle_alpha   90.00
_cell.angle_beta   90.00
_cell.angle_gamma   90.00
#
_symmetry.space_group_name_H-M   'P 1'
#
loop_
_entity.id
_entity.type
_entity.pdbx_description
1 polymer ?
#
loop_
_entity_poly.entity_id
_entity_poly.type
_entity_poly.pdbx_seq_one_letter_code
_entity_poly.pdbx_strand_id
1 'polypeptide(L)'
;MTLNLDKFIRTLTWFLVVHFTTFSYAGRSHFVTTELNIRNEMQGLKRPEIVYFCQAINSGLEYGWRRAKKPPLGHTFHVLLEGGQKLEEEIHRCHFRSVLGTANVEIRMTAIDAEMCNYKRACAVHEVTPEGIIFEGKEWDFEQRYPRLIPRRYLEAKWKPWPRRHGT
;
A
#
# COMPACT_ATOMS: atom_id res chain seq x y z
N MET A 1 43.09 -48.04 2.19
CA MET A 1 42.43 -46.89 1.55
C MET A 1 42.80 -45.64 2.33
N THR A 2 43.74 -44.84 1.83
CA THR A 2 44.10 -43.55 2.44
C THR A 2 43.05 -42.51 2.01
N LEU A 3 42.19 -42.11 2.93
CA LEU A 3 41.31 -40.96 2.75
C LEU A 3 42.18 -39.74 2.46
N ASN A 4 42.07 -39.21 1.25
CA ASN A 4 42.81 -38.02 0.85
C ASN A 4 42.17 -36.81 1.54
N LEU A 5 42.67 -36.51 2.74
CA LEU A 5 42.12 -35.53 3.67
C LEU A 5 41.98 -34.15 3.02
N ASP A 6 42.93 -33.76 2.15
CA ASP A 6 42.88 -32.51 1.38
C ASP A 6 41.71 -32.46 0.41
N LYS A 7 41.40 -33.58 -0.25
CA LYS A 7 40.24 -33.68 -1.14
C LYS A 7 38.96 -33.60 -0.34
N PHE A 8 38.88 -34.24 0.82
CA PHE A 8 37.72 -34.19 1.71
C PHE A 8 37.46 -32.77 2.22
N ILE A 9 38.50 -32.09 2.73
CA ILE A 9 38.42 -30.70 3.21
C ILE A 9 37.96 -29.77 2.08
N ARG A 10 38.57 -29.83 0.89
CA ARG A 10 38.16 -28.99 -0.25
C ARG A 10 36.70 -29.20 -0.63
N THR A 11 36.21 -30.44 -0.62
CA THR A 11 34.82 -30.75 -0.95
C THR A 11 33.88 -30.18 0.12
N LEU A 12 34.22 -30.34 1.40
CA LEU A 12 33.46 -29.78 2.53
C LEU A 12 33.40 -28.25 2.46
N THR A 13 34.53 -27.58 2.19
CA THR A 13 34.59 -26.13 2.03
C THR A 13 33.69 -25.65 0.88
N TRP A 14 33.71 -26.35 -0.25
CA TRP A 14 32.79 -26.06 -1.36
C TRP A 14 31.33 -26.25 -0.98
N PHE A 15 30.98 -27.32 -0.27
CA PHE A 15 29.62 -27.54 0.21
C PHE A 15 29.17 -26.45 1.18
N LEU A 16 30.04 -26.01 2.09
CA LEU A 16 29.74 -24.93 3.03
C LEU A 16 29.56 -23.59 2.32
N VAL A 17 30.38 -23.28 1.31
CA VAL A 17 30.23 -22.07 0.48
C VAL A 17 28.91 -22.10 -0.30
N VAL A 18 28.53 -23.26 -0.85
CA VAL A 18 27.25 -23.41 -1.57
C VAL A 18 26.05 -23.31 -0.60
N HIS A 19 26.12 -23.90 0.60
CA HIS A 19 25.07 -23.77 1.60
C HIS A 19 24.94 -22.32 2.10
N PHE A 20 26.06 -21.64 2.33
CA PHE A 20 26.06 -20.26 2.80
C PHE A 20 25.51 -19.29 1.73
N THR A 21 25.88 -19.48 0.46
CA THR A 21 25.36 -18.66 -0.64
C THR A 21 23.87 -18.90 -0.90
N THR A 22 23.40 -20.14 -0.86
CA THR A 22 21.97 -20.47 -1.00
C THR A 22 21.12 -19.95 0.17
N PHE A 23 21.59 -20.06 1.40
CA PHE A 23 20.91 -19.50 2.58
C PHE A 23 20.86 -17.97 2.54
N SER A 24 21.97 -17.33 2.10
CA SER A 24 22.03 -15.87 1.94
C SER A 24 21.10 -15.36 0.82
N TYR A 25 20.86 -16.17 -0.22
CA TYR A 25 19.96 -15.81 -1.30
C TYR A 25 18.48 -16.02 -0.91
N ALA A 26 18.17 -17.08 -0.15
CA ALA A 26 16.84 -17.36 0.37
C ALA A 26 16.36 -16.32 1.41
N GLY A 27 17.28 -15.60 2.06
CA GLY A 27 16.98 -14.55 3.03
C GLY A 27 16.87 -13.13 2.47
N ARG A 28 16.99 -12.92 1.15
CA ARG A 28 16.78 -11.59 0.55
C ARG A 28 15.28 -11.33 0.39
N SER A 29 14.76 -10.42 1.20
CA SER A 29 13.42 -9.86 1.01
C SER A 29 13.35 -9.18 -0.36
N HIS A 30 12.36 -9.59 -1.15
CA HIS A 30 12.15 -9.05 -2.50
C HIS A 30 11.24 -7.83 -2.38
N PHE A 31 11.79 -6.63 -2.26
CA PHE A 31 10.96 -5.44 -2.17
C PHE A 31 10.39 -5.04 -3.54
N VAL A 32 9.11 -4.69 -3.54
CA VAL A 32 8.40 -4.12 -4.69
C VAL A 32 7.85 -2.75 -4.33
N THR A 33 7.87 -1.83 -5.29
CA THR A 33 7.35 -0.47 -5.09
C THR A 33 6.02 -0.32 -5.82
N THR A 34 5.04 0.29 -5.15
CA THR A 34 3.74 0.66 -5.72
C THR A 34 3.37 2.09 -5.37
N GLU A 35 2.22 2.55 -5.86
CA GLU A 35 1.71 3.90 -5.67
C GLU A 35 0.35 3.90 -4.95
N LEU A 36 0.26 4.65 -3.85
CA LEU A 36 -1.00 5.01 -3.19
C LEU A 36 -1.45 6.36 -3.73
N ASN A 37 -2.62 6.42 -4.37
CA ASN A 37 -3.12 7.64 -5.02
C ASN A 37 -4.36 8.17 -4.32
N ILE A 38 -4.28 9.43 -3.86
CA ILE A 38 -5.42 10.15 -3.28
C ILE A 38 -5.78 11.29 -4.22
N ARG A 39 -7.03 11.30 -4.70
CA ARG A 39 -7.56 12.31 -5.61
C ARG A 39 -8.70 13.10 -4.98
N ASN A 40 -8.65 14.43 -5.05
CA ASN A 40 -9.75 15.27 -4.62
C ASN A 40 -10.85 15.31 -5.67
N GLU A 41 -12.02 14.76 -5.37
CA GLU A 41 -13.22 14.77 -6.22
C GLU A 41 -14.39 15.49 -5.54
N MET A 42 -14.09 16.51 -4.71
CA MET A 42 -15.07 17.36 -4.02
C MET A 42 -15.75 18.36 -4.96
N GLN A 43 -16.24 17.90 -6.10
CA GLN A 43 -16.88 18.72 -7.13
C GLN A 43 -18.17 19.37 -6.59
N GLY A 44 -18.50 20.56 -7.09
CA GLY A 44 -19.74 21.27 -6.72
C GLY A 44 -19.74 21.97 -5.35
N LEU A 45 -18.71 21.80 -4.52
CA LEU A 45 -18.62 22.48 -3.23
C LEU A 45 -17.97 23.87 -3.34
N LYS A 46 -18.52 24.85 -2.61
CA LYS A 46 -17.91 26.20 -2.49
C LYS A 46 -16.51 26.16 -1.87
N ARG A 47 -16.25 25.18 -0.99
CA ARG A 47 -14.95 24.92 -0.35
C ARG A 47 -14.59 23.45 -0.56
N PRO A 48 -14.01 23.09 -1.72
CA PRO A 48 -13.70 21.71 -2.06
C PRO A 48 -12.34 21.26 -1.52
N GLU A 49 -11.70 22.07 -0.68
CA GLU A 49 -10.38 21.79 -0.14
C GLU A 49 -10.41 20.57 0.78
N ILE A 50 -9.44 19.68 0.57
CA ILE A 50 -9.18 18.54 1.45
C ILE A 50 -7.78 18.65 2.04
N VAL A 51 -7.65 18.26 3.30
CA VAL A 51 -6.39 18.13 4.01
C VAL A 51 -6.33 16.72 4.56
N TYR A 52 -5.20 16.03 4.39
CA TYR A 52 -5.08 14.67 4.87
C TYR A 52 -3.66 14.34 5.33
N PHE A 53 -3.57 13.34 6.18
CA PHE A 53 -2.33 12.80 6.72
C PHE A 53 -2.37 11.28 6.60
N CYS A 54 -1.31 10.68 6.08
CA CYS A 54 -1.20 9.23 5.96
C CYS A 54 0.07 8.74 6.66
N GLN A 55 -0.05 7.61 7.35
CA GLN A 55 1.06 6.93 8.01
C GLN A 55 1.00 5.44 7.72
N ALA A 56 2.14 4.87 7.36
CA ALA A 56 2.34 3.44 7.23
C ALA A 56 2.57 2.84 8.63
N ILE A 57 1.78 1.83 9.00
CA ILE A 57 1.70 1.32 10.37
C ILE A 57 2.88 0.41 10.70
N ASN A 58 3.26 -0.52 9.82
CA ASN A 58 4.31 -1.48 10.14
C ASN A 58 5.69 -0.86 9.98
N SER A 59 5.91 -0.12 8.89
CA SER A 59 7.18 0.59 8.66
C SER A 59 7.33 1.86 9.51
N GLY A 60 6.24 2.39 10.08
CA GLY A 60 6.22 3.64 10.83
C GLY A 60 6.41 4.90 9.97
N LEU A 61 6.47 4.76 8.64
CA LEU A 61 6.73 5.86 7.72
C LEU A 61 5.58 6.87 7.70
N GLU A 62 5.87 8.13 8.01
CA GLU A 62 4.91 9.22 7.93
C GLU A 62 5.05 10.00 6.61
N TYR A 63 3.97 10.07 5.83
CA TYR A 63 3.96 10.81 4.56
C TYR A 63 3.72 12.32 4.71
N GLY A 64 3.46 12.75 5.96
CA GLY A 64 3.19 14.12 6.34
C GLY A 64 1.80 14.61 5.95
N TRP A 65 1.51 15.86 6.31
CA TRP A 65 0.26 16.52 5.95
C TRP A 65 0.29 16.98 4.48
N ARG A 66 -0.74 16.61 3.74
CA ARG A 66 -0.98 17.05 2.37
C ARG A 66 -2.27 17.83 2.26
N ARG A 67 -2.34 18.67 1.23
CA ARG A 67 -3.48 19.53 0.94
C ARG A 67 -3.74 19.52 -0.55
N ALA A 68 -4.99 19.32 -0.93
CA ALA A 68 -5.45 19.45 -2.31
C ALA A 68 -6.59 20.48 -2.36
N LYS A 69 -6.28 21.68 -2.87
CA LYS A 69 -7.18 22.85 -2.79
C LYS A 69 -8.37 22.79 -3.75
N LYS A 70 -8.23 22.08 -4.87
CA LYS A 70 -9.23 22.02 -5.95
C LYS A 70 -9.30 20.60 -6.51
N PRO A 71 -10.47 20.12 -6.95
CA PRO A 71 -10.57 18.95 -7.80
C PRO A 71 -9.94 19.22 -9.19
N PRO A 72 -9.31 18.24 -9.86
CA PRO A 72 -9.04 16.87 -9.43
C PRO A 72 -7.65 16.69 -8.77
N LEU A 73 -7.14 17.69 -8.04
CA LEU A 73 -5.77 17.64 -7.50
C LEU A 73 -5.63 16.55 -6.43
N GLY A 74 -4.44 15.99 -6.33
CA GLY A 74 -4.15 14.87 -5.44
C GLY A 74 -2.67 14.77 -5.09
N HIS A 75 -2.31 13.74 -4.35
CA HIS A 75 -0.91 13.33 -4.18
C HIS A 75 -0.82 11.82 -4.36
N THR A 76 0.30 11.41 -4.95
CA THR A 76 0.69 10.02 -5.09
C THR A 76 1.86 9.76 -4.15
N PHE A 77 1.77 8.70 -3.36
CA PHE A 77 2.83 8.26 -2.46
C PHE A 77 3.44 6.97 -2.98
N HIS A 78 4.76 6.87 -2.96
CA HIS A 78 5.43 5.62 -3.23
C HIS A 78 5.44 4.78 -1.96
N VAL A 79 4.99 3.54 -2.09
CA VAL A 79 4.90 2.56 -1.02
C VAL A 79 5.88 1.44 -1.33
N LEU A 80 6.73 1.13 -0.36
CA LEU A 80 7.64 -0.01 -0.42
C LEU A 80 6.98 -1.19 0.28
N LEU A 81 6.88 -2.31 -0.41
CA LEU A 81 6.22 -3.52 0.07
C LEU A 81 7.23 -4.66 0.09
N GLU A 82 7.25 -5.41 1.19
CA GLU A 82 8.04 -6.63 1.28
C GLU A 82 7.36 -7.75 0.50
N GLY A 83 8.00 -8.21 -0.57
CA GLY A 83 7.58 -9.33 -1.39
C GLY A 83 8.39 -10.59 -1.11
N GLY A 84 7.93 -11.70 -1.68
CA GLY A 84 8.48 -13.04 -1.46
C GLY A 84 7.37 -14.04 -1.15
N GLN A 85 7.70 -15.13 -0.44
CA GLN A 85 6.73 -16.17 -0.07
C GLN A 85 5.75 -15.77 1.05
N LYS A 86 5.98 -14.62 1.70
CA LYS A 86 5.09 -14.10 2.74
C LYS A 86 4.18 -13.01 2.18
N LEU A 87 2.90 -13.15 2.45
CA LEU A 87 1.88 -12.11 2.26
C LEU A 87 1.97 -11.14 3.45
N GLU A 88 2.94 -10.23 3.43
CA GLU A 88 2.97 -9.13 4.39
C GLU A 88 2.14 -7.96 3.85
N GLU A 89 1.10 -7.58 4.61
CA GLU A 89 0.26 -6.41 4.32
C GLU A 89 0.93 -5.17 4.93
N GLU A 90 1.17 -4.14 4.13
CA GLU A 90 1.43 -2.80 4.65
C GLU A 90 0.10 -2.05 4.80
N ILE A 91 -0.16 -1.58 6.03
CA ILE A 91 -1.38 -0.85 6.35
C ILE A 91 -1.04 0.64 6.40
N HIS A 92 -1.76 1.44 5.61
CA HIS A 92 -1.68 2.90 5.63
C HIS A 92 -2.94 3.49 6.25
N ARG A 93 -2.79 4.13 7.41
CA ARG A 93 -3.88 4.86 8.04
C ARG A 93 -3.89 6.30 7.56
N CYS A 94 -4.95 6.67 6.85
CA CYS A 94 -5.14 8.01 6.32
C CYS A 94 -6.29 8.73 7.05
N HIS A 95 -5.99 9.95 7.51
CA HIS A 95 -6.91 10.84 8.21
C HIS A 95 -7.24 12.04 7.32
N PHE A 96 -8.49 12.14 6.88
CA PHE A 96 -8.99 13.19 6.00
C PHE A 96 -9.78 14.24 6.77
N ARG A 97 -9.68 15.49 6.31
CA ARG A 97 -10.40 16.65 6.80
C ARG A 97 -10.91 17.46 5.62
N SER A 98 -12.16 17.88 5.69
CA SER A 98 -12.79 18.77 4.71
C SER A 98 -13.80 19.69 5.39
N VAL A 99 -14.48 20.51 4.61
CA VAL A 99 -15.61 21.31 5.11
C VAL A 99 -16.76 20.43 5.65
N LEU A 100 -16.88 19.19 5.17
CA LEU A 100 -17.95 18.27 5.55
C LEU A 100 -17.67 17.55 6.87
N GLY A 101 -16.42 17.46 7.29
CA GLY A 101 -16.04 16.75 8.51
C GLY A 101 -14.67 16.08 8.41
N THR A 102 -14.57 14.94 9.07
CA THR A 102 -13.39 14.06 9.06
C THR A 102 -13.75 12.67 8.58
N ALA A 103 -12.84 12.00 7.87
CA ALA A 103 -13.00 10.58 7.51
C ALA A 103 -11.67 9.87 7.73
N ASN A 104 -11.71 8.63 8.20
CA ASN A 104 -10.52 7.80 8.41
C ASN A 104 -10.64 6.57 7.53
N VAL A 105 -9.56 6.23 6.82
CA VAL A 105 -9.47 5.05 5.97
C VAL A 105 -8.20 4.28 6.32
N GLU A 106 -8.30 2.97 6.38
CA GLU A 106 -7.15 2.07 6.45
C GLU A 106 -6.99 1.40 5.09
N ILE A 107 -5.93 1.76 4.39
CA ILE A 107 -5.61 1.27 3.05
C ILE A 107 -4.62 0.14 3.24
N ARG A 108 -4.98 -1.07 2.80
CA ARG A 108 -4.12 -2.26 2.89
C ARG A 108 -3.50 -2.52 1.53
N MET A 109 -2.19 -2.72 1.50
CA MET A 109 -1.46 -3.00 0.27
C MET A 109 -0.52 -4.18 0.48
N THR A 110 -0.46 -5.07 -0.49
CA THR A 110 0.41 -6.24 -0.51
C THR A 110 1.31 -6.21 -1.74
N ALA A 111 2.42 -6.94 -1.70
CA ALA A 111 3.28 -7.09 -2.87
C ALA A 111 2.53 -7.62 -4.11
N ILE A 112 1.49 -8.44 -3.91
CA ILE A 112 0.61 -8.90 -4.99
C ILE A 112 -0.10 -7.73 -5.67
N ASP A 113 -0.57 -6.74 -4.91
CA ASP A 113 -1.21 -5.54 -5.48
C ASP A 113 -0.24 -4.77 -6.38
N ALA A 114 1.04 -4.67 -6.00
CA ALA A 114 2.07 -4.05 -6.84
C ALA A 114 2.31 -4.82 -8.16
N GLU A 115 2.36 -6.16 -8.08
CA GLU A 115 2.54 -7.04 -9.23
C GLU A 115 1.33 -6.98 -10.18
N MET A 116 0.11 -6.92 -9.65
CA MET A 116 -1.14 -6.80 -10.43
C MET A 116 -1.13 -5.61 -11.38
N CYS A 117 -0.49 -4.52 -10.98
CA CYS A 117 -0.43 -3.31 -11.77
C CYS A 117 0.77 -3.26 -12.71
N ASN A 118 1.45 -4.39 -12.92
CA ASN A 118 2.65 -4.50 -13.74
C ASN A 118 3.69 -3.44 -13.37
N TYR A 119 3.82 -3.11 -12.08
CA TYR A 119 4.70 -2.04 -11.60
C TYR A 119 4.40 -0.65 -12.22
N LYS A 120 3.20 -0.45 -12.80
CA LYS A 120 2.73 0.83 -13.36
C LYS A 120 1.90 1.60 -12.32
N ARG A 121 1.66 2.88 -12.63
CA ARG A 121 0.92 3.87 -11.83
C ARG A 121 -0.35 3.30 -11.18
N ALA A 122 -0.61 3.75 -9.95
CA ALA A 122 -1.63 3.32 -8.98
C ALA A 122 -2.73 2.33 -9.46
N CYS A 123 -2.80 1.17 -8.79
CA CYS A 123 -3.85 0.15 -8.94
C CYS A 123 -5.23 0.58 -8.50
N ALA A 124 -5.24 1.50 -7.54
CA ALA A 124 -6.39 2.00 -6.86
C ALA A 124 -6.22 3.50 -6.67
N VAL A 125 -7.33 4.21 -6.79
CA VAL A 125 -7.44 5.63 -6.51
C VAL A 125 -8.45 5.77 -5.38
N HIS A 126 -8.04 6.46 -4.32
CA HIS A 126 -8.90 6.85 -3.22
C HIS A 126 -9.46 8.25 -3.54
N GLU A 127 -10.68 8.28 -4.07
CA GLU A 127 -11.39 9.50 -4.44
C GLU A 127 -12.05 10.12 -3.21
N VAL A 128 -11.70 11.37 -2.90
CA VAL A 128 -12.32 12.12 -1.81
C VAL A 128 -13.50 12.90 -2.37
N THR A 129 -14.71 12.42 -2.11
CA THR A 129 -15.97 12.96 -2.66
C THR A 129 -16.87 13.56 -1.56
N PRO A 130 -17.95 14.26 -1.93
CA PRO A 130 -18.93 14.75 -0.95
C PRO A 130 -19.62 13.65 -0.13
N GLU A 131 -19.69 12.42 -0.65
CA GLU A 131 -20.28 11.28 0.05
C GLU A 131 -19.32 10.66 1.07
N GLY A 132 -18.01 10.76 0.81
CA GLY A 132 -16.96 10.19 1.63
C GLY A 132 -15.72 9.85 0.81
N ILE A 133 -14.97 8.84 1.25
CA ILE A 133 -13.81 8.33 0.51
C ILE A 133 -14.26 7.10 -0.29
N ILE A 134 -14.09 7.16 -1.60
CA ILE A 134 -14.46 6.09 -2.52
C ILE A 134 -13.19 5.41 -3.01
N PHE A 135 -13.15 4.09 -2.90
CA PHE A 135 -12.17 3.27 -3.58
C PHE A 135 -12.58 3.10 -5.05
N GLU A 136 -11.65 3.31 -5.97
CA GLU A 136 -11.79 2.93 -7.37
C GLU A 136 -10.53 2.21 -7.83
N GLY A 137 -10.63 0.90 -8.12
CA GLY A 137 -9.47 0.09 -8.46
C GLY A 137 -9.83 -1.32 -8.93
N LYS A 138 -8.83 -2.19 -8.99
CA LYS A 138 -9.02 -3.62 -9.27
C LYS A 138 -8.70 -4.42 -8.01
N GLU A 139 -9.53 -5.40 -7.71
CA GLU A 139 -9.32 -6.36 -6.62
C GLU A 139 -9.38 -7.79 -7.15
N TRP A 140 -8.75 -8.72 -6.43
CA TRP A 140 -8.86 -10.14 -6.71
C TRP A 140 -10.25 -10.66 -6.37
N ASP A 141 -10.85 -11.36 -7.33
CA ASP A 141 -12.00 -12.23 -7.09
C ASP A 141 -11.52 -13.67 -6.87
N PHE A 142 -11.58 -14.11 -5.61
CA PHE A 142 -11.25 -15.47 -5.20
C PHE A 142 -12.44 -16.43 -5.26
N GLU A 143 -13.63 -15.99 -5.72
CA GLU A 143 -14.80 -16.87 -5.85
C GLU A 143 -14.64 -17.87 -7.01
N GLN A 144 -13.75 -17.58 -7.97
CA GLN A 144 -13.49 -18.43 -9.13
C GLN A 144 -12.29 -19.36 -8.91
N ARG A 145 -12.33 -20.55 -9.53
CA ARG A 145 -11.21 -21.51 -9.53
C ARG A 145 -9.88 -20.90 -9.99
N TYR A 146 -9.96 -19.97 -10.94
CA TYR A 146 -8.84 -19.16 -11.38
C TYR A 146 -9.16 -17.73 -10.98
N PRO A 147 -8.47 -17.16 -9.97
CA PRO A 147 -8.70 -15.80 -9.54
C PRO A 147 -8.55 -14.83 -10.71
N ARG A 148 -9.40 -13.81 -10.74
CA ARG A 148 -9.37 -12.76 -11.76
C ARG A 148 -9.42 -11.39 -11.11
N LEU A 149 -8.85 -10.41 -11.81
CA LEU A 149 -8.95 -9.01 -11.41
C LEU A 149 -10.27 -8.42 -11.88
N ILE A 150 -11.08 -7.96 -10.94
CA ILE A 150 -12.37 -7.33 -11.23
C ILE A 150 -12.30 -5.85 -10.81
N PRO A 151 -12.79 -4.92 -11.65
CA PRO A 151 -12.93 -3.53 -11.25
C PRO A 151 -13.95 -3.42 -10.10
N ARG A 152 -13.55 -2.74 -9.03
CA ARG A 152 -14.38 -2.47 -7.85
C ARG A 152 -14.44 -0.98 -7.60
N ARG A 153 -15.63 -0.52 -7.23
CA ARG A 153 -15.90 0.84 -6.79
C ARG A 153 -16.85 0.81 -5.61
N TYR A 154 -16.42 1.31 -4.46
CA TYR A 154 -17.26 1.33 -3.26
C TYR A 154 -16.83 2.43 -2.29
N LEU A 155 -17.73 2.77 -1.37
CA LEU A 155 -17.50 3.77 -0.34
C LEU A 155 -16.72 3.16 0.83
N GLU A 156 -15.45 3.55 0.99
CA GLU A 156 -14.57 3.07 2.07
C GLU A 156 -14.93 3.71 3.41
N ALA A 157 -15.20 5.01 3.42
CA ALA A 157 -15.52 5.75 4.64
C ALA A 157 -16.47 6.91 4.37
N LYS A 158 -17.42 7.10 5.30
CA LYS A 158 -18.31 8.27 5.31
C LYS A 158 -17.71 9.42 6.11
N TRP A 159 -18.11 10.64 5.78
CA TRP A 159 -17.78 11.81 6.59
C TRP A 159 -18.42 11.72 7.98
N LYS A 160 -17.58 11.79 9.01
CA LYS A 160 -18.00 12.12 10.37
C LYS A 160 -18.09 13.65 10.47
N PRO A 161 -19.28 14.22 10.73
CA PRO A 161 -19.45 15.66 10.76
C PRO A 161 -18.60 16.28 11.88
N TRP A 162 -18.21 17.54 11.69
CA TRP A 162 -17.54 18.29 12.75
C TRP A 162 -18.41 18.33 14.02
N PRO A 163 -17.82 18.25 15.21
CA PRO A 163 -18.57 18.41 16.44
C PRO A 163 -19.27 19.76 16.42
N ARG A 164 -20.55 19.78 16.81
CA ARG A 164 -21.29 21.02 16.95
C ARG A 164 -20.56 21.87 17.98
N ARG A 165 -20.08 23.05 17.58
CA ARG A 165 -19.66 24.04 18.56
C ARG A 165 -20.93 24.51 19.23
N HIS A 166 -21.22 24.02 20.43
CA HIS A 166 -22.19 24.68 21.31
C HIS A 166 -21.59 26.06 21.61
N GLY A 167 -22.12 27.09 20.95
CA GLY A 167 -21.71 28.46 21.18
C GLY A 167 -22.13 28.89 22.58
N THR A 168 -21.15 29.38 23.34
CA THR A 168 -21.35 30.40 24.38
C THR A 168 -21.89 31.68 23.75
#